data_AF-A0A7Y6BV90-F1
#
_entry.id   AF-A0A7Y6BV90-F1
#
_cell.length_a   1.000
_cell.length_b   1.000
_cell.length_c   1.000
_cell.angle_alpha   90.00
_cell.angle_beta   90.00
_cell.angle_gamma   90.00
#
_symmetry.space_group_name_H-M   'P 1'
#
loop_
_entity.id
_entity.type
_entity.pdbx_description
1 polymer ?
#
loop_
_entity_poly.entity_id
_entity_poly.type
_entity_poly.pdbx_seq_one_letter_code
_entity_poly.pdbx_strand_id
1 'polypeptide(L)'
;MNRRIWFLAVITLILTVALTACDRHSTSEKKAATAKIEKHLAEKYEKEFAVETADDLFIHVPGELTGDAVGFETQAYPVDAPEETFKVEYWEEKGIIEDDYINHLMAGKLKSELSELISPILGRDIKIDAGYDNGAWGNMPDTKYTPATLTGDYDYSALVDVYVKQTKSIDKMAEAKNIDLIQRSLLQKGIEDVMIAFYYMSPDEFELIEQIRKEDEENNLYQICRASASCIVASGRVDEGEVVDGYNQILAEFDLYREAPYQPVK
;
A
#
# COMPACT_ATOMS: atom_id res chain seq x y z
N MET A 1 42.02 -41.88 -0.47
CA MET A 1 41.41 -40.55 -0.67
C MET A 1 39.92 -40.76 -0.91
N ASN A 2 39.07 -40.36 0.04
CA ASN A 2 37.72 -40.92 0.21
C ASN A 2 36.73 -40.48 -0.88
N ARG A 3 36.28 -41.44 -1.71
CA ARG A 3 35.17 -41.31 -2.68
C ARG A 3 33.91 -40.65 -2.07
N ARG A 4 33.67 -40.84 -0.78
CA ARG A 4 32.55 -40.21 -0.04
C ARG A 4 32.64 -38.69 0.04
N ILE A 5 33.84 -38.12 0.12
CA ILE A 5 34.03 -36.65 0.20
C ILE A 5 33.78 -36.00 -1.17
N TRP A 6 34.19 -36.67 -2.25
CA TRP A 6 33.90 -36.22 -3.62
C TRP A 6 32.40 -36.28 -3.95
N PHE A 7 31.69 -37.34 -3.54
CA PHE A 7 30.24 -37.43 -3.74
C PHE A 7 29.47 -36.36 -2.95
N LEU A 8 29.87 -36.08 -1.70
CA LEU A 8 29.27 -35.00 -0.92
C LEU A 8 29.51 -33.64 -1.57
N ALA A 9 30.74 -33.33 -1.99
CA ALA A 9 31.05 -32.06 -2.66
C ALA A 9 30.26 -31.86 -3.97
N VAL A 10 30.07 -32.92 -4.77
CA VAL A 10 29.29 -32.86 -6.01
C VAL A 10 27.79 -32.68 -5.72
N ILE A 11 27.24 -33.35 -4.70
CA ILE A 11 25.83 -33.19 -4.32
C ILE A 11 25.58 -31.77 -3.79
N THR A 12 26.49 -31.20 -2.98
CA THR A 12 26.36 -29.82 -2.50
C THR A 12 26.46 -28.80 -3.65
N LEU A 13 27.31 -29.06 -4.65
CA LEU A 13 27.43 -28.24 -5.86
C LEU A 13 26.17 -28.32 -6.74
N ILE A 14 25.58 -29.50 -6.90
CA ILE A 14 24.33 -29.68 -7.67
C ILE A 14 23.15 -29.03 -6.96
N LEU A 15 23.07 -29.11 -5.62
CA LEU A 15 22.03 -28.45 -4.83
C LEU A 15 22.16 -26.92 -4.84
N THR A 16 23.37 -26.38 -4.85
CA THR A 16 23.57 -24.91 -5.00
C THR A 16 23.22 -24.43 -6.41
N VAL A 17 23.53 -25.20 -7.46
CA VAL A 17 23.15 -24.88 -8.84
C VAL A 17 21.63 -25.04 -9.07
N ALA A 18 20.98 -25.99 -8.40
CA ALA A 18 19.53 -26.17 -8.48
C ALA A 18 18.74 -25.08 -7.74
N LEU A 19 19.29 -24.49 -6.69
CA LEU A 19 18.68 -23.36 -5.98
C LEU A 19 18.84 -22.03 -6.73
N THR A 20 19.87 -21.88 -7.57
CA THR A 20 20.01 -20.74 -8.50
C THR A 20 19.17 -20.89 -9.77
N ALA A 21 18.46 -22.00 -9.96
CA ALA A 21 17.68 -22.29 -11.17
C ALA A 21 16.22 -21.79 -11.10
N CYS A 22 15.85 -21.04 -10.06
CA CYS A 22 14.54 -20.36 -9.97
C CYS A 22 14.61 -18.86 -10.29
N ASP A 23 15.80 -18.25 -10.31
CA ASP A 23 15.98 -16.86 -10.77
C ASP A 23 16.23 -16.86 -12.28
N ARG A 24 15.43 -16.10 -13.04
CA ARG A 24 15.61 -15.93 -14.48
C ARG A 24 16.78 -15.00 -14.80
N HIS A 25 17.04 -13.99 -13.96
CA HIS A 25 18.21 -13.12 -14.10
C HIS A 25 19.37 -13.52 -13.17
N SER A 26 20.59 -13.43 -13.69
CA SER A 26 21.82 -13.67 -12.92
C SER A 26 22.06 -12.59 -11.86
N THR A 27 22.86 -12.91 -10.85
CA THR A 27 23.29 -11.93 -9.84
C THR A 27 23.96 -10.69 -10.43
N SER A 28 24.68 -10.82 -11.55
CA SER A 28 25.28 -9.67 -12.24
C SER A 28 24.24 -8.77 -12.91
N GLU A 29 23.19 -9.35 -13.50
CA GLU A 29 22.07 -8.61 -14.09
C GLU A 29 21.28 -7.87 -13.02
N LYS A 30 20.93 -8.56 -11.92
CA LYS A 30 20.28 -7.95 -10.74
C LYS A 30 21.08 -6.75 -10.20
N LYS A 31 22.41 -6.88 -10.05
CA LYS A 31 23.28 -5.76 -9.62
C LYS A 31 23.33 -4.60 -10.61
N ALA A 32 23.35 -4.89 -11.91
CA ALA A 32 23.35 -3.85 -12.94
C ALA A 32 22.01 -3.09 -12.95
N ALA A 33 20.90 -3.80 -12.76
CA ALA A 33 19.58 -3.22 -12.60
C ALA A 33 19.50 -2.33 -11.34
N THR A 34 19.93 -2.82 -10.18
CA THR A 34 20.00 -2.03 -8.93
C THR A 34 20.78 -0.71 -9.14
N ALA A 35 21.97 -0.78 -9.74
CA ALA A 35 22.78 0.43 -9.99
C ALA A 35 22.12 1.40 -10.99
N LYS A 36 21.37 0.87 -11.97
CA LYS A 36 20.60 1.68 -12.93
C LYS A 36 19.44 2.40 -12.23
N ILE A 37 18.73 1.70 -11.34
CA ILE A 37 17.64 2.26 -10.54
C ILE A 37 18.16 3.34 -9.59
N GLU A 38 19.23 3.06 -8.84
CA GLU A 38 19.85 4.02 -7.92
C GLU A 38 20.24 5.32 -8.64
N LYS A 39 20.87 5.18 -9.81
CA LYS A 39 21.24 6.32 -10.66
C LYS A 39 20.01 7.12 -11.13
N HIS A 40 18.96 6.43 -11.61
CA HIS A 40 17.72 7.06 -12.08
C HIS A 40 17.07 7.89 -10.96
N LEU A 41 16.93 7.32 -9.77
CA LEU A 41 16.35 8.01 -8.61
C LEU A 41 17.18 9.24 -8.24
N ALA A 42 18.50 9.10 -8.22
CA ALA A 42 19.39 10.19 -7.87
C ALA A 42 19.37 11.34 -8.88
N GLU A 43 19.30 11.02 -10.18
CA GLU A 43 19.18 12.02 -11.24
C GLU A 43 17.79 12.69 -11.23
N LYS A 44 16.70 11.93 -11.00
CA LYS A 44 15.33 12.43 -11.02
C LYS A 44 15.00 13.35 -9.84
N TYR A 45 15.51 13.02 -8.65
CA TYR A 45 15.15 13.72 -7.40
C TYR A 45 16.28 14.56 -6.80
N GLU A 46 17.44 14.62 -7.47
CA GLU A 46 18.62 15.37 -7.01
C GLU A 46 19.05 15.00 -5.58
N LYS A 47 18.94 13.71 -5.22
CA LYS A 47 19.14 13.18 -3.86
C LYS A 47 19.71 11.76 -3.88
N GLU A 48 20.42 11.36 -2.83
CA GLU A 48 20.93 9.98 -2.72
C GLU A 48 19.87 9.00 -2.20
N PHE A 49 19.81 7.83 -2.83
CA PHE A 49 18.94 6.71 -2.46
C PHE A 49 19.77 5.46 -2.26
N ALA A 50 19.37 4.63 -1.31
CA ALA A 50 19.82 3.25 -1.24
C ALA A 50 18.74 2.36 -1.86
N VAL A 51 19.18 1.35 -2.59
CA VAL A 51 18.30 0.42 -3.31
C VAL A 51 18.66 -0.99 -2.86
N GLU A 52 17.65 -1.78 -2.53
CA GLU A 52 17.85 -3.19 -2.22
C GLU A 52 18.30 -3.97 -3.47
N THR A 53 18.70 -5.23 -3.28
CA THR A 53 19.03 -6.05 -4.45
C THR A 53 17.76 -6.27 -5.26
N ALA A 54 17.80 -5.99 -6.56
CA ALA A 54 16.64 -6.16 -7.41
C ALA A 54 16.35 -7.64 -7.66
N ASP A 55 15.08 -8.01 -7.62
CA ASP A 55 14.56 -9.33 -7.94
C ASP A 55 13.78 -9.31 -9.26
N ASP A 56 13.39 -10.48 -9.75
CA ASP A 56 12.70 -10.60 -11.03
C ASP A 56 11.25 -10.09 -10.91
N LEU A 57 10.86 -9.15 -11.77
CA LEU A 57 9.47 -8.69 -11.88
C LEU A 57 8.70 -9.64 -12.78
N PHE A 58 7.65 -10.28 -12.26
CA PHE A 58 6.79 -11.20 -13.00
C PHE A 58 5.39 -10.61 -13.23
N ILE A 59 4.86 -10.77 -14.45
CA ILE A 59 3.43 -10.53 -14.70
C ILE A 59 2.69 -11.86 -14.61
N HIS A 60 1.69 -11.93 -13.74
CA HIS A 60 0.76 -13.04 -13.70
C HIS A 60 -0.43 -12.79 -14.61
N VAL A 61 -0.51 -13.54 -15.71
CA VAL A 61 -1.71 -13.59 -16.56
C VAL A 61 -2.72 -14.57 -15.95
N PRO A 62 -3.97 -14.15 -15.68
CA PRO A 62 -4.98 -15.04 -15.12
C PRO A 62 -5.14 -16.33 -15.94
N GLY A 63 -4.89 -17.48 -15.31
CA GLY A 63 -4.98 -18.80 -15.94
C GLY A 63 -3.63 -19.46 -16.29
N GLU A 64 -2.51 -18.75 -16.13
CA GLU A 64 -1.17 -19.33 -16.31
C GLU A 64 -0.51 -19.68 -14.97
N LEU A 65 0.14 -20.85 -14.92
CA LEU A 65 0.81 -21.37 -13.71
C LEU A 65 2.18 -20.72 -13.45
N THR A 66 2.75 -20.03 -14.44
CA THR A 66 4.06 -19.37 -14.38
C THR A 66 3.98 -18.08 -15.18
N GLY A 67 4.37 -16.95 -14.57
CA GLY A 67 4.50 -15.67 -15.28
C GLY A 67 5.83 -15.57 -16.02
N ASP A 68 5.89 -14.73 -17.05
CA ASP A 68 7.16 -14.31 -17.64
C ASP A 68 7.77 -13.16 -16.84
N ALA A 69 9.09 -13.23 -16.66
CA ALA A 69 9.86 -12.12 -16.10
C ALA A 69 9.93 -11.02 -17.16
N VAL A 70 9.46 -9.83 -16.80
CA VAL A 70 9.38 -8.66 -17.71
C VAL A 70 10.35 -7.55 -17.33
N GLY A 71 11.12 -7.77 -16.27
CA GLY A 71 12.04 -6.79 -15.73
C GLY A 71 12.48 -7.13 -14.31
N PHE A 72 12.66 -6.08 -13.52
CA PHE A 72 13.14 -6.16 -12.15
C PHE A 72 12.23 -5.37 -11.21
N GLU A 73 12.05 -5.86 -9.99
CA GLU A 73 11.41 -5.11 -8.91
C GLU A 73 12.34 -5.02 -7.69
N THR A 74 12.21 -3.94 -6.93
CA THR A 74 13.01 -3.73 -5.73
C THR A 74 12.35 -2.72 -4.79
N GLN A 75 12.94 -2.57 -3.60
CA GLN A 75 12.63 -1.50 -2.66
C GLN A 75 13.77 -0.48 -2.65
N ALA A 76 13.42 0.80 -2.56
CA ALA A 76 14.38 1.88 -2.40
C ALA A 76 13.97 2.79 -1.24
N TYR A 77 14.93 3.52 -0.69
CA TYR A 77 14.70 4.51 0.35
C TYR A 77 15.70 5.66 0.26
N PRO A 78 15.32 6.89 0.64
CA PRO A 78 16.28 7.99 0.75
C PRO A 78 17.32 7.70 1.84
N VAL A 79 18.59 8.02 1.59
CA VAL A 79 19.69 7.72 2.55
C VAL A 79 19.50 8.44 3.89
N ASP A 80 18.87 9.61 3.88
CA ASP A 80 18.57 10.43 5.06
C ASP A 80 17.24 10.06 5.76
N ALA A 81 16.46 9.14 5.21
CA ALA A 81 15.17 8.66 5.74
C ALA A 81 14.97 7.16 5.42
N PRO A 82 15.76 6.26 6.02
CA PRO A 82 15.77 4.83 5.66
C PRO A 82 14.48 4.08 6.01
N GLU A 83 13.61 4.65 6.83
CA GLU A 83 12.28 4.14 7.14
C GLU A 83 11.25 4.37 6.03
N GLU A 84 11.52 5.29 5.09
CA GLU A 84 10.61 5.68 4.01
C GLU A 84 10.87 4.82 2.76
N THR A 85 10.56 3.53 2.86
CA THR A 85 10.75 2.54 1.78
C THR A 85 9.62 2.61 0.76
N PHE A 86 9.96 2.55 -0.53
CA PHE A 86 9.01 2.55 -1.64
C PHE A 86 9.40 1.57 -2.74
N LYS A 87 8.40 1.08 -3.49
CA LYS A 87 8.60 0.13 -4.58
C LYS A 87 9.20 0.83 -5.81
N VAL A 88 10.08 0.12 -6.51
CA VAL A 88 10.58 0.52 -7.83
C VAL A 88 10.53 -0.66 -8.79
N GLU A 89 10.06 -0.43 -10.00
CA GLU A 89 9.97 -1.41 -11.08
C GLU A 89 10.79 -0.94 -12.29
N TYR A 90 11.66 -1.81 -12.79
CA TYR A 90 12.39 -1.60 -14.03
C TYR A 90 11.88 -2.56 -15.10
N TRP A 91 11.07 -2.04 -16.02
CA TRP A 91 10.50 -2.75 -17.16
C TRP A 91 11.54 -2.88 -18.27
N GLU A 92 12.25 -4.01 -18.31
CA GLU A 92 13.44 -4.17 -19.15
C GLU A 92 13.14 -4.03 -20.65
N GLU A 93 12.11 -4.72 -21.15
CA GLU A 93 11.72 -4.68 -22.57
C GLU A 93 11.37 -3.27 -23.05
N LYS A 94 10.81 -2.45 -22.16
CA LYS A 94 10.43 -1.05 -22.43
C LYS A 94 11.57 -0.08 -22.15
N GLY A 95 12.57 -0.49 -21.38
CA GLY A 95 13.63 0.39 -20.88
C GLY A 95 13.15 1.46 -19.90
N ILE A 96 11.99 1.27 -19.27
CA ILE A 96 11.33 2.26 -18.40
C ILE A 96 11.55 1.88 -16.93
N ILE A 97 11.89 2.87 -16.10
CA ILE A 97 11.90 2.74 -14.64
C ILE A 97 10.69 3.50 -14.11
N GLU A 98 9.83 2.78 -13.42
CA GLU A 98 8.68 3.29 -12.70
C GLU A 98 9.03 3.29 -11.22
N ASP A 99 8.98 4.46 -10.60
CA ASP A 99 9.33 4.65 -9.20
C ASP A 99 8.17 5.26 -8.43
N ASP A 100 7.79 4.62 -7.32
CA ASP A 100 6.62 4.98 -6.52
C ASP A 100 6.92 6.13 -5.52
N TYR A 101 8.08 6.79 -5.67
CA TYR A 101 8.56 7.74 -4.67
C TYR A 101 7.63 8.95 -4.49
N ILE A 102 7.11 9.51 -5.59
CA ILE A 102 6.15 10.61 -5.49
C ILE A 102 4.87 10.16 -4.81
N ASN A 103 4.32 8.99 -5.15
CA ASN A 103 3.14 8.45 -4.48
C ASN A 103 3.36 8.30 -2.99
N HIS A 104 4.51 7.72 -2.62
CA HIS A 104 4.91 7.55 -1.24
C HIS A 104 4.95 8.89 -0.48
N LEU A 105 5.56 9.92 -1.08
CA LEU A 105 5.58 11.27 -0.51
C LEU A 105 4.19 11.90 -0.42
N MET A 106 3.36 11.75 -1.45
CA MET A 106 2.00 12.29 -1.47
C MET A 106 1.10 11.57 -0.46
N ALA A 107 1.28 10.27 -0.26
CA ALA A 107 0.56 9.46 0.72
C ALA A 107 0.91 9.91 2.14
N GLY A 108 2.19 10.18 2.41
CA GLY A 108 2.64 10.76 3.68
C GLY A 108 2.01 12.12 3.97
N LYS A 109 1.95 13.02 2.97
CA LYS A 109 1.29 14.33 3.10
C LYS A 109 -0.20 14.18 3.36
N LEU A 110 -0.89 13.36 2.57
CA LEU A 110 -2.32 13.09 2.72
C LEU A 110 -2.64 12.54 4.11
N LYS A 111 -1.86 11.56 4.59
CA LYS A 111 -1.98 11.00 5.94
C LYS A 111 -1.85 12.06 7.04
N SER A 112 -0.91 12.99 6.90
CA SER A 112 -0.75 14.10 7.84
C SER A 112 -1.98 15.02 7.85
N GLU A 113 -2.45 15.45 6.67
CA GLU A 113 -3.61 16.32 6.54
C GLU A 113 -4.90 15.66 7.05
N LEU A 114 -5.09 14.37 6.76
CA LEU A 114 -6.21 13.59 7.27
C LEU A 114 -6.15 13.43 8.79
N SER A 115 -4.96 13.22 9.36
CA SER A 115 -4.81 13.10 10.82
C SER A 115 -5.22 14.39 11.53
N GLU A 116 -4.80 15.54 11.00
CA GLU A 116 -5.18 16.87 11.50
C GLU A 116 -6.69 17.17 11.33
N LEU A 117 -7.30 16.67 10.25
CA LEU A 117 -8.72 16.88 9.96
C LEU A 117 -9.63 15.96 10.78
N ILE A 118 -9.36 14.66 10.76
CA ILE A 118 -10.27 13.62 11.25
C ILE A 118 -10.23 13.50 12.77
N SER A 119 -9.04 13.57 13.39
CA SER A 119 -8.90 13.37 14.83
C SER A 119 -9.76 14.33 15.67
N PRO A 120 -9.80 15.65 15.37
CA PRO A 120 -10.68 16.58 16.08
C PRO A 120 -12.17 16.34 15.84
N ILE A 121 -12.56 15.93 14.62
CA ILE A 121 -13.98 15.68 14.27
C ILE A 121 -14.50 14.45 15.03
N LEU A 122 -13.72 13.37 15.07
CA LEU A 122 -14.11 12.14 15.76
C LEU A 122 -13.91 12.23 17.28
N GLY A 123 -12.96 13.05 17.75
CA GLY A 123 -12.62 13.18 19.17
C GLY A 123 -12.10 11.88 19.78
N ARG A 124 -11.38 11.08 18.99
CA ARG A 124 -10.86 9.74 19.35
C ARG A 124 -9.45 9.54 18.83
N ASP A 125 -8.77 8.56 19.41
CA ASP A 125 -7.51 8.04 18.90
C ASP A 125 -7.78 7.37 17.54
N ILE A 126 -7.00 7.76 16.54
CA ILE A 126 -7.06 7.21 15.20
C ILE A 126 -5.65 6.80 14.73
N LYS A 127 -5.60 5.80 13.85
CA LYS A 127 -4.45 5.51 13.00
C LYS A 127 -4.93 5.61 11.56
N ILE A 128 -4.08 6.11 10.68
CA ILE A 128 -4.43 6.31 9.27
C ILE A 128 -3.40 5.59 8.42
N ASP A 129 -3.92 4.82 7.48
CA ASP A 129 -3.20 4.40 6.30
C ASP A 129 -3.74 5.11 5.07
N ALA A 130 -2.85 5.50 4.18
CA ALA A 130 -3.22 6.17 2.95
C ALA A 130 -2.28 5.70 1.84
N GLY A 131 -2.85 5.45 0.67
CA GLY A 131 -2.12 5.16 -0.55
C GLY A 131 -2.87 5.76 -1.74
N TYR A 132 -2.21 5.82 -2.88
CA TYR A 132 -2.83 6.22 -4.14
C TYR A 132 -2.97 4.99 -5.03
N ASP A 133 -4.10 4.89 -5.71
CA ASP A 133 -4.32 3.84 -6.68
C ASP A 133 -3.44 4.10 -7.92
N ASN A 134 -2.60 3.13 -8.26
CA ASN A 134 -1.76 3.15 -9.46
C ASN A 134 -2.53 2.73 -10.74
N GLY A 135 -3.86 2.54 -10.61
CA GLY A 135 -4.75 2.13 -11.67
C GLY A 135 -4.50 0.69 -12.14
N ALA A 136 -5.39 0.19 -12.99
CA ALA A 136 -5.39 -1.21 -13.44
C ALA A 136 -4.14 -1.66 -14.23
N TRP A 137 -3.24 -0.74 -14.58
CA TRP A 137 -2.01 -1.01 -15.33
C TRP A 137 -0.73 -0.70 -14.55
N GLY A 138 -0.84 -0.28 -13.29
CA GLY A 138 0.32 -0.01 -12.43
C GLY A 138 1.18 1.17 -12.86
N ASN A 139 0.66 2.06 -13.71
CA ASN A 139 1.44 3.21 -14.19
C ASN A 139 1.68 4.18 -13.01
N MET A 140 2.87 4.09 -12.44
CA MET A 140 3.36 5.01 -11.42
C MET A 140 3.32 6.46 -11.93
N PRO A 141 3.16 7.46 -11.03
CA PRO A 141 2.77 8.82 -11.39
C PRO A 141 3.66 9.50 -12.43
N ASP A 142 3.01 10.32 -13.24
CA ASP A 142 3.65 11.14 -14.27
C ASP A 142 4.80 11.99 -13.71
N THR A 143 5.84 12.15 -14.51
CA THR A 143 7.02 13.01 -14.29
C THR A 143 6.71 14.48 -13.99
N LYS A 144 5.46 14.93 -14.15
CA LYS A 144 5.01 16.29 -13.86
C LYS A 144 5.02 16.64 -12.36
N TYR A 145 5.04 15.65 -11.48
CA TYR A 145 4.97 15.85 -10.02
C TYR A 145 6.32 15.92 -9.35
N THR A 146 6.38 16.67 -8.25
CA THR A 146 7.60 16.90 -7.49
C THR A 146 7.35 16.76 -5.99
N PRO A 147 8.40 16.63 -5.16
CA PRO A 147 8.24 16.68 -3.71
C PRO A 147 7.56 17.96 -3.19
N ALA A 148 7.47 19.03 -3.98
CA ALA A 148 6.77 20.26 -3.61
C ALA A 148 5.27 20.27 -3.96
N THR A 149 4.77 19.29 -4.72
CA THR A 149 3.36 19.16 -5.10
C THR A 149 2.46 19.11 -3.86
N LEU A 150 1.34 19.84 -3.88
CA LEU A 150 0.34 19.81 -2.81
C LEU A 150 -0.62 18.64 -3.02
N THR A 151 -1.24 18.14 -1.94
CA THR A 151 -2.21 17.03 -1.98
C THR A 151 -3.38 17.32 -2.92
N GLY A 152 -3.93 18.54 -2.90
CA GLY A 152 -5.01 18.92 -3.80
C GLY A 152 -4.62 19.15 -5.26
N ASP A 153 -3.32 19.23 -5.57
CA ASP A 153 -2.83 19.33 -6.96
C ASP A 153 -2.51 17.94 -7.55
N TYR A 154 -2.71 16.88 -6.78
CA TYR A 154 -2.33 15.51 -7.12
C TYR A 154 -3.57 14.70 -7.52
N ASP A 155 -3.71 14.49 -8.83
CA ASP A 155 -4.95 14.03 -9.49
C ASP A 155 -5.19 12.52 -9.44
N TYR A 156 -4.44 11.78 -8.63
CA TYR A 156 -4.61 10.34 -8.48
C TYR A 156 -5.62 10.03 -7.37
N SER A 157 -6.44 9.01 -7.57
CA SER A 157 -7.41 8.55 -6.59
C SER A 157 -6.70 8.00 -5.35
N ALA A 158 -7.09 8.49 -4.18
CA ALA A 158 -6.56 8.01 -2.91
C ALA A 158 -7.46 6.93 -2.27
N LEU A 159 -6.83 5.91 -1.72
CA LEU A 159 -7.45 4.90 -0.86
C LEU A 159 -6.95 5.11 0.57
N VAL A 160 -7.87 5.26 1.51
CA VAL A 160 -7.55 5.62 2.89
C VAL A 160 -8.28 4.72 3.86
N ASP A 161 -7.52 4.11 4.76
CA ASP A 161 -8.07 3.36 5.89
C ASP A 161 -7.86 4.15 7.18
N VAL A 162 -8.97 4.45 7.86
CA VAL A 162 -8.99 5.14 9.15
C VAL A 162 -9.41 4.14 10.22
N TYR A 163 -8.45 3.74 11.06
CA TYR A 163 -8.71 2.91 12.22
C TYR A 163 -9.11 3.79 13.38
N VAL A 164 -10.27 3.53 13.98
CA VAL A 164 -10.85 4.31 15.07
C VAL A 164 -10.92 3.45 16.32
N LYS A 165 -10.25 3.90 17.39
CA LYS A 165 -10.27 3.20 18.67
C LYS A 165 -11.66 3.31 19.32
N GLN A 166 -12.37 2.19 19.41
CA GLN A 166 -13.71 2.13 19.97
C GLN A 166 -13.68 1.76 21.45
N THR A 167 -13.91 2.75 22.33
CA THR A 167 -14.00 2.53 23.79
C THR A 167 -15.44 2.48 24.31
N LYS A 168 -16.43 2.79 23.46
CA LYS A 168 -17.87 2.86 23.79
C LYS A 168 -18.72 2.36 22.62
N SER A 169 -20.02 2.19 22.84
CA SER A 169 -20.95 1.90 21.74
C SER A 169 -20.99 3.06 20.75
N ILE A 170 -21.09 2.73 19.46
CA ILE A 170 -21.15 3.71 18.38
C ILE A 170 -22.57 4.29 18.25
N ASP A 171 -22.68 5.62 18.24
CA ASP A 171 -23.87 6.31 17.76
C ASP A 171 -23.77 6.49 16.24
N LYS A 172 -24.39 5.58 15.49
CA LYS A 172 -24.31 5.52 14.03
C LYS A 172 -24.74 6.82 13.35
N MET A 173 -25.74 7.52 13.93
CA MET A 173 -26.23 8.78 13.37
C MET A 173 -25.23 9.91 13.58
N ALA A 174 -24.56 9.93 14.73
CA ALA A 174 -23.49 10.89 14.97
C ALA A 174 -22.27 10.61 14.08
N GLU A 175 -21.86 9.35 13.96
CA GLU A 175 -20.72 8.97 13.10
C GLU A 175 -20.99 9.26 11.62
N ALA A 176 -22.17 8.94 11.10
CA ALA A 176 -22.51 9.24 9.71
C ALA A 176 -22.47 10.76 9.40
N LYS A 177 -22.83 11.62 10.37
CA LYS A 177 -22.66 13.08 10.24
C LYS A 177 -21.19 13.50 10.24
N ASN A 178 -20.38 12.87 11.08
CA ASN A 178 -18.94 13.14 11.12
C ASN A 178 -18.27 12.75 9.80
N ILE A 179 -18.61 11.60 9.24
CA ILE A 179 -18.09 11.15 7.94
C ILE A 179 -18.54 12.09 6.81
N ASP A 180 -19.82 12.51 6.76
CA ASP A 180 -20.29 13.54 5.81
C ASP A 180 -19.52 14.86 5.96
N LEU A 181 -19.25 15.30 7.19
CA LEU A 181 -18.45 16.51 7.46
C LEU A 181 -17.00 16.35 6.99
N ILE A 182 -16.37 15.18 7.20
CA ILE A 182 -15.01 14.89 6.74
C ILE A 182 -14.92 14.97 5.22
N GLN A 183 -15.82 14.32 4.49
CA GLN A 183 -15.87 14.35 3.03
C GLN A 183 -15.96 15.79 2.49
N ARG A 184 -16.87 16.59 3.05
CA ARG A 184 -17.02 18.01 2.66
C ARG A 184 -15.78 18.84 2.98
N SER A 185 -15.09 18.54 4.06
CA SER A 185 -13.88 19.26 4.48
C SER A 185 -12.68 18.91 3.58
N LEU A 186 -12.60 17.68 3.08
CA LEU A 186 -11.61 17.26 2.08
C LEU A 186 -11.81 17.99 0.76
N LEU A 187 -13.06 18.04 0.30
CA LEU A 187 -13.40 18.79 -0.92
C LEU A 187 -13.07 20.29 -0.79
N GLN A 188 -13.31 20.90 0.38
CA GLN A 188 -12.92 22.30 0.64
C GLN A 188 -11.40 22.53 0.63
N LYS A 189 -10.61 21.48 0.85
CA LYS A 189 -9.15 21.50 0.77
C LYS A 189 -8.61 21.17 -0.64
N GLY A 190 -9.50 20.90 -1.60
CA GLY A 190 -9.12 20.54 -2.97
C GLY A 190 -8.73 19.06 -3.13
N ILE A 191 -9.04 18.20 -2.17
CA ILE A 191 -8.85 16.75 -2.30
C ILE A 191 -10.14 16.19 -2.91
N GLU A 192 -10.08 15.92 -4.21
CA GLU A 192 -11.27 15.71 -5.07
C GLU A 192 -11.52 14.26 -5.48
N ASP A 193 -10.58 13.35 -5.20
CA ASP A 193 -10.69 11.92 -5.52
C ASP A 193 -10.09 11.07 -4.38
N VAL A 194 -10.95 10.68 -3.43
CA VAL A 194 -10.55 9.91 -2.25
C VAL A 194 -11.68 9.02 -1.76
N MET A 195 -11.38 7.74 -1.55
CA MET A 195 -12.24 6.80 -0.84
C MET A 195 -11.66 6.52 0.55
N ILE A 196 -12.49 6.72 1.58
CA ILE A 196 -12.10 6.52 2.97
C ILE A 196 -12.96 5.43 3.60
N ALA A 197 -12.32 4.41 4.15
CA ALA A 197 -12.94 3.39 5.00
C ALA A 197 -12.65 3.68 6.48
N PHE A 198 -13.67 3.71 7.31
CA PHE A 198 -13.58 3.88 8.76
C PHE A 198 -13.81 2.54 9.44
N TYR A 199 -12.75 2.01 10.06
CA TYR A 199 -12.78 0.77 10.83
C TYR A 199 -12.85 1.08 12.31
N TYR A 200 -14.01 0.86 12.91
CA TYR A 200 -14.18 0.98 14.34
C TYR A 200 -13.86 -0.36 15.00
N MET A 201 -12.81 -0.38 15.82
CA MET A 201 -12.23 -1.61 16.36
C MET A 201 -12.00 -1.52 17.86
N SER A 202 -11.97 -2.67 18.51
CA SER A 202 -11.72 -2.74 19.95
C SER A 202 -10.33 -2.16 20.30
N PRO A 203 -10.10 -1.71 21.55
CA PRO A 203 -8.82 -1.14 21.94
C PRO A 203 -7.62 -2.08 21.68
N ASP A 204 -7.79 -3.38 21.90
CA ASP A 204 -6.72 -4.37 21.73
C ASP A 204 -6.37 -4.56 20.24
N GLU A 205 -7.37 -4.66 19.36
CA GLU A 205 -7.17 -4.75 17.91
C GLU A 205 -6.53 -3.47 17.35
N PHE A 206 -6.96 -2.31 17.84
CA PHE A 206 -6.41 -1.02 17.45
C PHE A 206 -4.91 -0.91 17.74
N GLU A 207 -4.44 -1.43 18.87
CA GLU A 207 -3.00 -1.41 19.18
C GLU A 207 -2.18 -2.32 18.25
N LEU A 208 -2.78 -3.41 17.77
CA LEU A 208 -2.11 -4.42 16.95
C LEU A 208 -2.16 -4.14 15.44
N ILE A 209 -2.90 -3.12 14.98
CA ILE A 209 -3.18 -2.93 13.55
C ILE A 209 -1.94 -2.85 12.65
N GLU A 210 -0.87 -2.19 13.10
CA GLU A 210 0.37 -2.09 12.33
C GLU A 210 1.08 -3.44 12.18
N GLN A 211 0.96 -4.32 13.18
CA GLN A 211 1.49 -5.68 13.08
C GLN A 211 0.62 -6.51 12.14
N ILE A 212 -0.70 -6.43 12.30
CA ILE A 212 -1.68 -7.15 11.48
C ILE A 212 -1.46 -6.85 9.99
N ARG A 213 -1.26 -5.58 9.64
CA ARG A 213 -0.99 -5.14 8.26
C ARG A 213 0.30 -5.71 7.68
N LYS A 214 1.37 -5.81 8.48
CA LYS A 214 2.64 -6.38 8.02
C LYS A 214 2.56 -7.88 7.76
N GLU A 215 1.64 -8.56 8.42
CA GLU A 215 1.44 -10.01 8.28
C GLU A 215 0.43 -10.37 7.17
N ASP A 216 -0.36 -9.39 6.68
CA ASP A 216 -1.34 -9.58 5.61
C ASP A 216 -0.75 -9.24 4.25
N GLU A 217 -0.30 -10.26 3.51
CA GLU A 217 0.26 -10.13 2.15
C GLU A 217 -0.72 -9.51 1.14
N GLU A 218 -2.04 -9.60 1.38
CA GLU A 218 -3.07 -9.02 0.52
C GLU A 218 -3.51 -7.62 0.96
N ASN A 219 -3.07 -7.15 2.14
CA ASN A 219 -3.49 -5.89 2.76
C ASN A 219 -5.03 -5.69 2.77
N ASN A 220 -5.79 -6.78 2.87
CA ASN A 220 -7.25 -6.76 2.74
C ASN A 220 -7.90 -6.66 4.13
N LEU A 221 -7.76 -5.50 4.75
CA LEU A 221 -8.27 -5.23 6.11
C LEU A 221 -9.79 -5.37 6.23
N TYR A 222 -10.52 -5.24 5.12
CA TYR A 222 -11.94 -5.61 5.06
C TYR A 222 -12.18 -7.08 5.46
N GLN A 223 -11.29 -8.01 5.10
CA GLN A 223 -11.41 -9.42 5.51
C GLN A 223 -11.14 -9.60 7.01
N ILE A 224 -10.15 -8.88 7.55
CA ILE A 224 -9.79 -8.93 8.97
C ILE A 224 -10.93 -8.38 9.83
N CYS A 225 -11.49 -7.24 9.45
CA CYS A 225 -12.64 -6.67 10.14
C CYS A 225 -13.91 -7.54 10.00
N ARG A 226 -14.14 -8.19 8.85
CA ARG A 226 -15.22 -9.19 8.71
C ARG A 226 -15.03 -10.41 9.62
N ALA A 227 -13.78 -10.77 9.93
CA ALA A 227 -13.48 -11.87 10.83
C ALA A 227 -13.75 -11.56 12.31
N SER A 228 -13.75 -10.28 12.68
CA SER A 228 -14.02 -9.82 14.04
C SER A 228 -15.49 -9.47 14.24
N ALA A 229 -16.15 -10.13 15.21
CA ALA A 229 -17.53 -9.83 15.57
C ALA A 229 -17.73 -8.39 16.15
N SER A 230 -16.64 -7.69 16.46
CA SER A 230 -16.65 -6.34 17.02
C SER A 230 -16.29 -5.24 16.03
N CYS A 231 -15.79 -5.56 14.83
CA CYS A 231 -15.41 -4.51 13.89
C CYS A 231 -16.64 -4.00 13.11
N ILE A 232 -16.79 -2.68 13.09
CA ILE A 232 -17.84 -1.98 12.34
C ILE A 232 -17.16 -1.13 11.27
N VAL A 233 -17.67 -1.20 10.05
CA VAL A 233 -17.12 -0.47 8.90
C VAL A 233 -18.17 0.45 8.31
N ALA A 234 -17.75 1.67 7.98
CA ALA A 234 -18.49 2.62 7.16
C ALA A 234 -17.50 3.35 6.27
N SER A 235 -17.98 3.95 5.19
CA SER A 235 -17.13 4.63 4.22
C SER A 235 -17.66 6.02 3.87
N GLY A 236 -16.77 6.82 3.30
CA GLY A 236 -17.10 8.09 2.66
C GLY A 236 -16.22 8.27 1.44
N ARG A 237 -16.73 8.98 0.43
CA ARG A 237 -16.07 9.17 -0.85
C ARG A 237 -16.29 10.57 -1.41
N VAL A 238 -15.19 11.18 -1.81
CA VAL A 238 -15.18 12.32 -2.74
C VAL A 238 -14.69 11.78 -4.08
N ASP A 239 -15.44 12.01 -5.15
CA ASP A 239 -15.15 11.52 -6.49
C ASP A 239 -15.44 12.64 -7.48
N GLU A 240 -14.52 12.89 -8.40
CA GLU A 240 -14.61 13.97 -9.41
C GLU A 240 -15.04 15.34 -8.82
N GLY A 241 -14.58 15.67 -7.61
CA GLY A 241 -14.88 16.95 -6.94
C GLY A 241 -16.28 17.03 -6.32
N GLU A 242 -16.97 15.89 -6.16
CA GLU A 242 -18.28 15.81 -5.52
C GLU A 242 -18.29 14.83 -4.34
N VAL A 243 -19.07 15.14 -3.31
CA VAL A 243 -19.35 14.18 -2.22
C VAL A 243 -20.36 13.16 -2.73
N VAL A 244 -19.94 11.91 -2.91
CA VAL A 244 -20.78 10.86 -3.50
C VAL A 244 -21.64 10.18 -2.43
N ASP A 245 -21.03 9.85 -1.29
CA ASP A 245 -21.71 9.07 -0.26
C ASP A 245 -22.38 10.03 0.74
N GLY A 246 -23.68 10.25 0.52
CA GLY A 246 -24.48 11.12 1.40
C GLY A 246 -24.81 10.46 2.74
N TYR A 247 -25.11 11.28 3.76
CA TYR A 247 -25.45 10.85 5.12
C TYR A 247 -26.29 9.56 5.25
N ASN A 248 -27.40 9.45 4.48
CA ASN A 248 -28.29 8.28 4.58
C ASN A 248 -27.65 6.99 4.05
N GLN A 249 -26.77 7.09 3.05
CA GLN A 249 -26.04 5.95 2.50
C GLN A 249 -25.00 5.47 3.50
N ILE A 250 -24.19 6.38 4.05
CA ILE A 250 -23.20 6.08 5.10
C ILE A 250 -23.89 5.40 6.29
N LEU A 251 -25.04 5.92 6.73
CA LEU A 251 -25.78 5.37 7.86
C LEU A 251 -26.21 3.91 7.63
N ALA A 252 -26.57 3.54 6.39
CA ALA A 252 -26.98 2.19 6.05
C ALA A 252 -25.81 1.19 6.08
N GLU A 253 -24.57 1.63 5.83
CA GLU A 253 -23.38 0.76 5.85
C GLU A 253 -23.11 0.20 7.25
N PHE A 254 -23.37 0.98 8.30
CA PHE A 254 -23.26 0.53 9.68
C PHE A 254 -24.16 -0.66 10.03
N ASP A 255 -25.19 -0.96 9.22
CA ASP A 255 -26.10 -2.10 9.41
C ASP A 255 -25.72 -3.31 8.53
N LEU A 256 -25.04 -3.10 7.40
CA LEU A 256 -24.71 -4.14 6.42
C LEU A 256 -23.60 -5.10 6.89
N TYR A 257 -22.59 -4.60 7.60
CA TYR A 257 -21.39 -5.39 7.91
C TYR A 257 -21.52 -6.30 9.15
N ARG A 258 -22.69 -6.37 9.82
CA ARG A 258 -22.92 -7.27 10.98
C ARG A 258 -23.32 -8.70 10.61
N GLU A 259 -23.69 -9.00 9.37
CA GLU A 259 -24.43 -10.24 9.06
C GLU A 259 -23.64 -11.43 8.50
N ALA A 260 -22.32 -11.33 8.27
CA ALA A 260 -21.53 -12.47 7.82
C ALA A 260 -20.57 -12.94 8.94
N PRO A 261 -20.96 -13.91 9.80
CA PRO A 261 -20.00 -14.53 10.68
C PRO A 261 -18.92 -15.21 9.84
N TYR A 262 -17.67 -14.85 10.08
CA TYR A 262 -16.52 -15.55 9.52
C TYR A 262 -16.56 -17.03 9.91
N GLN A 263 -16.63 -17.88 8.88
CA GLN A 263 -16.39 -19.30 9.03
C GLN A 263 -14.95 -19.56 8.59
N PRO A 264 -14.03 -19.89 9.50
CA PRO A 264 -12.70 -20.31 9.10
C PRO A 264 -12.83 -21.56 8.24
N VAL A 265 -12.27 -21.51 7.03
CA VAL A 265 -12.12 -22.68 6.18
C VAL A 265 -11.19 -23.65 6.92
N LYS A 266 -11.69 -24.85 7.19
CA LYS A 266 -10.96 -25.94 7.86
C LYS A 266 -10.00 -26.65 6.92
#